data_AF-B9TSL4-F1
#
_entry.id   AF-B9TSL4-F1
#
_cell.length_a   1.000
_cell.length_b   1.000
_cell.length_c   1.000
_cell.angle_alpha   90.00
_cell.angle_beta   90.00
_cell.angle_gamma   90.00
#
_symmetry.space_group_name_H-M   'P 1'
#
loop_
_entity.id
_entity.type
_entity.pdbx_description
1 polymer ?
#
loop_
_entity_poly.entity_id
_entity_poly.type
_entity_poly.pdbx_seq_one_letter_code
_entity_poly.pdbx_strand_id
1 'polypeptide(L)'
;MSLNIKKLKVSLPANPFGQAIKDFAHLSSQLEVLSKSAGIENNKFRTAYGEVCNALASKKRVEDVIDSSVHVRALALSLHTDAKKNVSFTRRLLNKITKIVKKPSSLVIESFYQHFLSEYDRLADLEATADWLLVAKRLRGNDEQFDENILSTNGPKWLAERAIQNNVDFDHLIAEMKLERYANGRYLTAAKGIYYICSGIVNLVT
;
A
#
# COMPACT_ATOMS: atom_id res chain seq x y z
N MET A 1 14.64 -55.21 14.95
CA MET A 1 13.66 -54.57 15.87
C MET A 1 12.67 -53.78 15.03
N SER A 2 11.41 -54.21 15.00
CA SER A 2 10.34 -53.56 14.22
C SER A 2 9.49 -52.69 15.13
N LEU A 3 9.56 -51.37 14.94
CA LEU A 3 8.66 -50.41 15.59
C LEU A 3 7.30 -50.47 14.89
N ASN A 4 6.31 -51.04 15.57
CA ASN A 4 4.94 -51.15 15.08
C ASN A 4 4.15 -49.93 15.57
N ILE A 5 4.10 -48.86 14.76
CA ILE A 5 3.40 -47.63 15.11
C ILE A 5 1.89 -47.84 14.85
N LYS A 6 1.12 -47.99 15.94
CA LYS A 6 -0.35 -47.99 15.86
C LYS A 6 -0.81 -46.65 15.28
N LYS A 7 -1.56 -46.68 14.18
CA LYS A 7 -2.13 -45.51 13.48
C LYS A 7 -2.64 -44.45 14.48
N LEU A 8 -2.14 -43.22 14.37
CA LEU A 8 -2.65 -42.06 15.10
C LEU A 8 -4.14 -41.87 14.76
N LYS A 9 -5.00 -41.93 15.77
CA LYS A 9 -6.41 -41.55 15.63
C LYS A 9 -6.49 -40.04 15.46
N VAL A 10 -6.44 -39.57 14.22
CA VAL A 10 -6.70 -38.17 13.89
C VAL A 10 -8.22 -37.98 13.83
N SER A 11 -8.76 -37.28 14.82
CA SER A 11 -10.15 -36.81 14.82
C SER A 11 -10.16 -35.38 14.31
N LEU A 12 -10.52 -35.18 13.04
CA LEU A 12 -10.82 -33.85 12.54
C LEU A 12 -12.19 -33.40 13.07
N PRO A 13 -12.31 -32.18 13.63
CA PRO A 13 -13.62 -31.66 14.01
C PRO A 13 -14.52 -31.57 12.77
N ALA A 14 -15.84 -31.73 12.96
CA ALA A 14 -16.80 -31.84 11.85
C ALA A 14 -16.83 -30.64 10.89
N ASN A 15 -16.35 -29.47 11.35
CA ASN A 15 -16.20 -28.28 10.52
C ASN A 15 -14.94 -27.50 10.90
N PRO A 16 -13.75 -27.96 10.46
CA PRO A 16 -12.47 -27.40 10.90
C PRO A 16 -12.26 -25.95 10.46
N PHE A 17 -12.99 -25.50 9.43
CA PHE A 17 -12.91 -24.15 8.88
C PHE A 17 -14.18 -23.32 9.14
N GLY A 18 -15.13 -23.84 9.91
CA GLY A 18 -16.44 -23.22 10.09
C GLY A 18 -16.38 -21.81 10.67
N GLN A 19 -15.43 -21.57 11.58
CA GLN A 19 -15.19 -20.25 12.13
C GLN A 19 -14.58 -19.31 11.09
N ALA A 20 -13.55 -19.75 10.36
CA ALA A 20 -12.92 -18.96 9.31
C ALA A 20 -13.90 -18.58 8.18
N ILE A 21 -14.83 -19.47 7.83
CA ILE A 21 -15.89 -19.20 6.84
C ILE A 21 -16.88 -18.15 7.37
N LYS A 22 -17.24 -18.21 8.65
CA LYS A 22 -18.10 -17.20 9.30
C LYS A 22 -17.40 -15.84 9.39
N ASP A 23 -16.13 -15.83 9.75
CA ASP A 23 -15.33 -14.61 9.82
C ASP A 23 -15.17 -13.99 8.43
N PHE A 24 -14.95 -14.80 7.39
CA PHE A 24 -14.91 -14.34 6.01
C PHE A 24 -16.24 -13.75 5.54
N ALA A 25 -17.37 -14.40 5.86
CA ALA A 25 -18.70 -13.89 5.52
C ALA A 25 -19.01 -12.58 6.27
N HIS A 26 -18.59 -12.47 7.53
CA HIS A 26 -18.73 -11.26 8.32
C HIS A 26 -17.89 -10.11 7.74
N LEU A 27 -16.63 -10.36 7.42
CA LEU A 27 -15.74 -9.38 6.81
C LEU A 27 -16.26 -8.94 5.43
N SER A 28 -16.80 -9.87 4.64
CA SER A 28 -17.42 -9.56 3.34
C SER A 28 -18.65 -8.67 3.49
N SER A 29 -19.50 -8.93 4.48
CA SER A 29 -20.66 -8.08 4.80
C SER A 29 -20.24 -6.69 5.30
N GLN A 30 -19.21 -6.60 6.14
CA GLN A 30 -18.64 -5.32 6.57
C GLN A 30 -18.04 -4.54 5.39
N LEU A 31 -17.37 -5.24 4.47
CA LEU A 31 -16.85 -4.66 3.23
C LEU A 31 -18.00 -4.09 2.37
N GLU A 32 -19.12 -4.80 2.27
CA GLU A 32 -20.31 -4.36 1.53
C GLU A 32 -20.96 -3.12 2.16
N VAL A 33 -21.07 -3.07 3.49
CA VAL A 33 -21.56 -1.91 4.23
C VAL A 33 -20.62 -0.71 4.08
N LEU A 34 -19.31 -0.93 4.15
CA LEU A 34 -18.30 0.10 3.91
C LEU A 34 -18.34 0.59 2.46
N SER A 35 -18.55 -0.30 1.50
CA SER A 35 -18.71 0.01 0.07
C SER A 35 -19.94 0.90 -0.19
N LYS A 36 -21.08 0.58 0.43
CA LYS A 36 -22.30 1.40 0.40
C LYS A 36 -22.08 2.78 1.03
N SER A 37 -21.40 2.82 2.17
CA SER A 37 -21.09 4.06 2.90
C SER A 37 -20.05 4.94 2.18
N ALA A 38 -19.18 4.34 1.37
CA ALA A 38 -18.21 5.03 0.52
C ALA A 38 -18.80 5.53 -0.82
N GLY A 39 -20.07 5.20 -1.11
CA GLY A 39 -20.78 5.62 -2.33
C GLY A 39 -20.43 4.83 -3.59
N ILE A 40 -19.89 3.61 -3.45
CA ILE A 40 -19.41 2.75 -4.55
C ILE A 40 -20.57 2.18 -5.39
N GLU A 41 -21.78 2.07 -4.83
CA GLU A 41 -22.98 1.64 -5.56
C GLU A 41 -23.66 2.75 -6.39
N ASN A 42 -23.12 3.98 -6.38
CA ASN A 42 -23.67 5.07 -7.18
C ASN A 42 -23.30 4.85 -8.66
N ASN A 43 -24.27 4.91 -9.59
CA ASN A 43 -24.02 4.86 -11.03
C ASN A 43 -22.91 5.83 -11.46
N LYS A 44 -22.82 7.01 -10.83
CA LYS A 44 -21.75 7.99 -11.09
C LYS A 44 -20.36 7.42 -10.76
N PHE A 45 -20.23 6.67 -9.68
CA PHE A 45 -18.98 6.02 -9.31
C PHE A 45 -18.62 4.90 -10.30
N ARG A 46 -19.58 4.05 -10.68
CA ARG A 46 -19.34 2.97 -11.64
C ARG A 46 -18.87 3.52 -13.00
N THR A 47 -19.49 4.60 -13.47
CA THR A 47 -19.07 5.29 -14.70
C THR A 47 -17.64 5.83 -14.55
N ALA A 48 -17.38 6.59 -13.49
CA ALA A 48 -16.04 7.14 -13.23
C ALA A 48 -14.95 6.06 -13.10
N TYR A 49 -15.27 4.93 -12.47
CA TYR A 49 -14.37 3.79 -12.37
C TYR A 49 -14.09 3.15 -13.73
N GLY A 50 -15.13 2.93 -14.54
CA GLY A 50 -14.96 2.46 -15.91
C GLY A 50 -14.10 3.38 -16.76
N GLU A 51 -14.31 4.70 -16.68
CA GLU A 51 -13.54 5.70 -17.42
C GLU A 51 -12.07 5.71 -17.00
N VAL A 52 -11.77 5.69 -15.70
CA VAL A 52 -10.40 5.63 -15.18
C VAL A 52 -9.71 4.32 -15.59
N CYS A 53 -10.36 3.17 -15.41
CA CYS A 53 -9.80 1.88 -15.81
C CYS A 53 -9.54 1.81 -17.32
N ASN A 54 -10.46 2.33 -18.14
CA ASN A 54 -10.27 2.41 -19.59
C ASN A 54 -9.10 3.30 -19.98
N ALA A 55 -8.92 4.45 -19.30
CA ALA A 55 -7.78 5.32 -19.51
C ALA A 55 -6.46 4.61 -19.20
N LEU A 56 -6.40 3.92 -18.06
CA LEU A 56 -5.24 3.14 -17.64
C LEU A 56 -4.92 1.98 -18.60
N ALA A 57 -5.93 1.21 -19.01
CA ALA A 57 -5.76 0.11 -19.95
C ALA A 57 -5.28 0.60 -21.33
N SER A 58 -5.77 1.77 -21.77
CA SER A 58 -5.41 2.38 -23.05
C SER A 58 -4.12 3.19 -22.99
N LYS A 59 -3.40 3.22 -21.86
CA LYS A 59 -2.23 4.07 -21.60
C LYS A 59 -2.47 5.56 -21.92
N LYS A 60 -3.73 6.00 -21.79
CA LYS A 60 -4.10 7.41 -21.89
C LYS A 60 -3.69 8.13 -20.61
N ARG A 61 -3.50 9.43 -20.73
CA ARG A 61 -3.24 10.32 -19.59
C ARG A 61 -4.47 10.34 -18.68
N VAL A 62 -4.32 9.78 -17.48
CA VAL A 62 -5.38 9.71 -16.47
C VAL A 62 -5.85 11.11 -16.08
N GLU A 63 -4.94 12.08 -16.09
CA GLU A 63 -5.26 13.47 -15.85
C GLU A 63 -6.20 14.08 -16.90
N ASP A 64 -6.46 13.46 -18.05
CA ASP A 64 -7.45 13.98 -19.01
C ASP A 64 -8.87 13.54 -18.63
N VAL A 65 -9.00 12.48 -17.84
CA VAL A 65 -10.29 11.86 -17.46
C VAL A 65 -10.74 12.27 -16.06
N ILE A 66 -9.81 12.47 -15.12
CA ILE A 66 -10.17 12.82 -13.74
C ILE A 66 -10.66 14.26 -13.65
N ASP A 67 -11.95 14.48 -13.41
CA ASP A 67 -12.55 15.82 -13.30
C ASP A 67 -13.26 16.09 -11.96
N SER A 68 -13.47 15.07 -11.14
CA SER A 68 -14.33 15.14 -9.95
C SER A 68 -13.76 14.32 -8.80
N SER A 69 -14.25 14.57 -7.59
CA SER A 69 -13.84 13.82 -6.40
C SER A 69 -14.19 12.33 -6.51
N VAL A 70 -15.22 11.99 -7.28
CA VAL A 70 -15.62 10.61 -7.59
C VAL A 70 -14.56 9.93 -8.46
N HIS A 71 -14.03 10.63 -9.48
CA HIS A 71 -12.91 10.13 -10.29
C HIS A 71 -11.64 9.91 -9.46
N VAL A 72 -11.32 10.82 -8.53
CA VAL A 72 -10.16 10.65 -7.64
C VAL A 72 -10.30 9.39 -6.77
N ARG A 73 -11.51 9.12 -6.25
CA ARG A 73 -11.79 7.88 -5.50
C ARG A 73 -11.72 6.65 -6.38
N ALA A 74 -12.24 6.74 -7.61
CA ALA A 74 -12.16 5.67 -8.59
C ALA A 74 -10.70 5.32 -8.93
N LEU A 75 -9.85 6.34 -9.13
CA LEU A 75 -8.41 6.16 -9.29
C LEU A 75 -7.81 5.44 -8.08
N ALA A 76 -8.06 5.92 -6.87
CA ALA A 76 -7.56 5.27 -5.65
C ALA A 76 -7.93 3.79 -5.59
N LEU A 77 -9.17 3.43 -5.93
CA LEU A 77 -9.61 2.03 -5.94
C LEU A 77 -8.93 1.20 -7.05
N SER A 78 -8.68 1.79 -8.22
CA SER A 78 -8.00 1.10 -9.31
C SER A 78 -6.55 0.69 -8.96
N LEU A 79 -5.91 1.36 -7.99
CA LEU A 79 -4.56 1.05 -7.52
C LEU A 79 -4.44 -0.31 -6.81
N HIS A 80 -5.57 -0.87 -6.38
CA HIS A 80 -5.63 -2.21 -5.77
C HIS A 80 -5.74 -3.33 -6.80
N THR A 81 -5.78 -2.98 -8.09
CA THR A 81 -5.85 -3.94 -9.21
C THR A 81 -4.55 -3.94 -10.00
N ASP A 82 -4.43 -4.83 -10.99
CA ASP A 82 -3.30 -4.83 -11.93
C ASP A 82 -3.17 -3.52 -12.74
N ALA A 83 -4.23 -2.72 -12.82
CA ALA A 83 -4.19 -1.41 -13.49
C ALA A 83 -3.18 -0.46 -12.87
N LYS A 84 -2.79 -0.66 -11.60
CA LYS A 84 -1.80 0.16 -10.89
C LYS A 84 -0.48 0.29 -11.64
N LYS A 85 -0.08 -0.74 -12.41
CA LYS A 85 1.17 -0.77 -13.19
C LYS A 85 1.16 0.22 -14.35
N ASN A 86 -0.01 0.68 -14.78
CA ASN A 86 -0.19 1.60 -15.89
C ASN A 86 -0.43 3.05 -15.41
N VAL A 87 -0.44 3.30 -14.10
CA VAL A 87 -0.62 4.63 -13.54
C VAL A 87 0.74 5.33 -13.49
N SER A 88 0.83 6.52 -14.07
CA SER A 88 2.00 7.38 -13.91
C SER A 88 1.63 8.58 -13.04
N PHE A 89 2.01 8.53 -11.77
CA PHE A 89 1.89 9.67 -10.86
C PHE A 89 2.91 10.74 -11.22
N THR A 90 2.51 11.63 -12.13
CA THR A 90 3.28 12.83 -12.47
C THR A 90 2.86 13.99 -11.60
N ARG A 91 3.74 14.98 -11.41
CA ARG A 91 3.39 16.26 -10.78
C ARG A 91 2.13 16.91 -11.37
N ARG A 92 1.89 16.75 -12.69
CA ARG A 92 0.67 17.24 -13.36
C ARG A 92 -0.60 16.55 -12.85
N LEU A 93 -0.59 15.22 -12.78
CA LEU A 93 -1.73 14.44 -12.26
C LEU A 93 -2.00 14.81 -10.79
N LEU A 94 -0.96 14.84 -9.97
CA LEU A 94 -1.07 15.18 -8.54
C LEU A 94 -1.63 16.59 -8.33
N ASN A 95 -1.15 17.58 -9.11
CA ASN A 95 -1.69 18.94 -9.10
C ASN A 95 -3.16 18.98 -9.52
N LYS A 96 -3.56 18.19 -10.53
CA LYS A 96 -4.99 18.10 -10.93
C LYS A 96 -5.83 17.54 -9.80
N ILE A 97 -5.38 16.46 -9.15
CA ILE A 97 -6.06 15.87 -8.00
C ILE A 97 -6.23 16.89 -6.88
N THR A 98 -5.18 17.63 -6.52
CA THR A 98 -5.24 18.66 -5.46
C THR A 98 -6.23 19.78 -5.78
N LYS A 99 -6.34 20.18 -7.06
CA LYS A 99 -7.33 21.18 -7.50
C LYS A 99 -8.77 20.68 -7.31
N ILE A 100 -9.01 19.40 -7.59
CA ILE A 100 -10.34 18.78 -7.48
C ILE A 100 -10.69 18.48 -6.02
N VAL A 101 -9.73 17.98 -5.24
CA VAL A 101 -9.91 17.54 -3.86
C VAL A 101 -8.88 18.21 -2.98
N LYS A 102 -9.25 19.36 -2.40
CA LYS A 102 -8.39 20.13 -1.47
C LYS A 102 -7.97 19.34 -0.24
N LYS A 103 -8.83 18.44 0.26
CA LYS A 103 -8.57 17.58 1.42
C LYS A 103 -8.91 16.12 1.06
N PRO A 104 -7.93 15.33 0.60
CA PRO A 104 -8.15 13.93 0.22
C PRO A 104 -8.78 13.08 1.33
N SER A 105 -9.54 12.05 0.95
CA SER A 105 -10.07 11.10 1.94
C SER A 105 -8.98 10.16 2.44
N SER A 106 -9.14 9.59 3.63
CA SER A 106 -8.19 8.60 4.16
C SER A 106 -8.01 7.41 3.20
N LEU A 107 -9.09 6.97 2.53
CA LEU A 107 -9.01 5.93 1.50
C LEU A 107 -8.09 6.32 0.33
N VAL A 108 -8.19 7.55 -0.15
CA VAL A 108 -7.36 8.04 -1.26
C VAL A 108 -5.89 8.08 -0.81
N ILE A 109 -5.63 8.64 0.37
CA ILE A 109 -4.29 8.73 0.93
C ILE A 109 -3.68 7.34 1.10
N GLU A 110 -4.40 6.42 1.73
CA GLU A 110 -3.92 5.05 1.97
C GLU A 110 -3.66 4.30 0.67
N SER A 111 -4.55 4.43 -0.32
CA SER A 111 -4.35 3.77 -1.61
C SER A 111 -3.12 4.29 -2.35
N PHE A 112 -2.86 5.60 -2.27
CA PHE A 112 -1.68 6.22 -2.86
C PHE A 112 -0.41 5.88 -2.09
N TYR A 113 -0.48 5.82 -0.75
CA TYR A 113 0.63 5.42 0.11
C TYR A 113 1.04 3.97 -0.14
N GLN A 114 0.06 3.05 -0.21
CA GLN A 114 0.28 1.67 -0.59
C GLN A 114 0.88 1.55 -1.99
N HIS A 115 0.38 2.33 -2.95
CA HIS A 115 0.96 2.36 -4.29
C HIS A 115 2.42 2.84 -4.25
N PHE A 116 2.72 3.92 -3.51
CA PHE A 116 4.07 4.45 -3.33
C PHE A 116 5.02 3.39 -2.77
N LEU A 117 4.63 2.68 -1.71
CA LEU A 117 5.47 1.64 -1.12
C LEU A 117 5.60 0.40 -2.03
N SER A 118 4.54 0.06 -2.78
CA SER A 118 4.55 -1.12 -3.64
C SER A 118 5.32 -0.93 -4.95
N GLU A 119 5.35 0.28 -5.52
CA GLU A 119 5.98 0.58 -6.81
C GLU A 119 7.11 1.61 -6.71
N TYR A 120 7.65 1.86 -5.51
CA TYR A 120 8.62 2.91 -5.16
C TYR A 120 9.63 3.33 -6.24
N ASP A 121 10.50 2.43 -6.67
CA ASP A 121 11.57 2.65 -7.66
C ASP A 121 11.07 2.63 -9.12
N ARG A 122 9.77 2.43 -9.33
CA ARG A 122 9.07 2.48 -10.63
C ARG A 122 8.12 3.66 -10.75
N LEU A 123 7.96 4.47 -9.71
CA LEU A 123 7.15 5.67 -9.75
C LEU A 123 7.70 6.64 -10.80
N ALA A 124 6.82 7.20 -11.61
CA ALA A 124 7.21 8.15 -12.65
C ALA A 124 7.85 9.43 -12.08
N ASP A 125 7.38 9.87 -10.91
CA ASP A 125 7.89 11.03 -10.19
C ASP A 125 7.80 10.76 -8.68
N LEU A 126 8.86 10.13 -8.15
CA LEU A 126 8.93 9.68 -6.76
C LEU A 126 8.85 10.86 -5.80
N GLU A 127 9.62 11.92 -6.05
CA GLU A 127 9.67 13.13 -5.22
C GLU A 127 8.30 13.82 -5.19
N ALA A 128 7.66 14.06 -6.34
CA ALA A 128 6.35 14.70 -6.34
C ALA A 128 5.28 13.84 -5.65
N THR A 129 5.36 12.51 -5.78
CA THR A 129 4.42 11.59 -5.12
C THR A 129 4.61 11.63 -3.60
N ALA A 130 5.86 11.62 -3.13
CA ALA A 130 6.21 11.73 -1.72
C ALA A 130 5.72 13.06 -1.12
N ASP A 131 6.04 14.19 -1.76
CA ASP A 131 5.61 15.52 -1.33
C ASP A 131 4.09 15.62 -1.24
N TRP A 132 3.40 15.11 -2.27
CA TRP A 132 1.94 15.12 -2.30
C TRP A 132 1.33 14.31 -1.16
N LEU A 133 1.89 13.14 -0.85
CA LEU A 133 1.45 12.29 0.26
C LEU A 133 1.67 12.99 1.61
N LEU A 134 2.83 13.60 1.83
CA LEU A 134 3.13 14.35 3.06
C LEU A 134 2.11 15.48 3.29
N VAL A 135 1.85 16.28 2.26
CA VAL A 135 0.84 17.35 2.33
C VAL A 135 -0.55 16.77 2.59
N ALA A 136 -0.93 15.70 1.90
CA ALA A 136 -2.24 15.08 2.07
C ALA A 136 -2.45 14.51 3.48
N LYS A 137 -1.42 13.86 4.08
CA LYS A 137 -1.45 13.35 5.46
C LYS A 137 -1.58 14.49 6.48
N ARG A 138 -0.77 15.55 6.35
CA ARG A 138 -0.85 16.75 7.22
C ARG A 138 -2.21 17.44 7.18
N LEU A 139 -2.82 17.58 5.99
CA LEU A 139 -4.18 18.14 5.84
C LEU A 139 -5.25 17.35 6.60
N ARG A 140 -4.99 16.08 6.92
CA ARG A 140 -5.85 15.20 7.71
C ARG A 140 -5.47 15.11 9.18
N GLY A 141 -4.32 15.65 9.59
CA GLY A 141 -3.76 15.44 10.93
C GLY A 141 -3.34 13.99 11.15
N ASN A 142 -2.92 13.32 10.08
CA ASN A 142 -2.49 11.91 10.07
C ASN A 142 -0.98 11.78 9.80
N ASP A 143 -0.21 12.86 9.97
CA ASP A 143 1.23 12.84 9.88
C ASP A 143 1.83 12.08 11.06
N GLU A 144 2.71 11.14 10.74
CA GLU A 144 3.46 10.35 11.72
C GLU A 144 4.90 10.84 11.84
N GLN A 145 5.53 10.56 12.98
CA GLN A 145 6.87 11.06 13.33
C GLN A 145 7.92 10.80 12.24
N PHE A 146 7.81 9.69 11.51
CA PHE A 146 8.80 9.27 10.52
C PHE A 146 8.33 9.41 9.06
N ASP A 147 7.16 10.02 8.83
CA ASP A 147 6.61 10.14 7.49
C ASP A 147 7.56 10.86 6.54
N GLU A 148 8.22 11.94 6.98
CA GLU A 148 9.17 12.69 6.15
C GLU A 148 10.38 11.85 5.74
N ASN A 149 10.80 10.91 6.59
CA ASN A 149 11.89 10.02 6.28
C ASN A 149 11.44 8.92 5.31
N ILE A 150 10.28 8.31 5.57
CA ILE A 150 9.74 7.21 4.75
C ILE A 150 9.35 7.72 3.36
N LEU A 151 8.63 8.84 3.30
CA LEU A 151 8.18 9.49 2.07
C LEU A 151 9.31 10.37 1.54
N SER A 152 10.40 9.74 1.11
CA SER A 152 11.53 10.42 0.49
C SER A 152 12.23 9.55 -0.56
N THR A 153 13.05 10.19 -1.39
CA THR A 153 13.96 9.52 -2.35
C THR A 153 15.01 8.63 -1.68
N ASN A 154 15.28 8.83 -0.39
CA ASN A 154 16.24 8.05 0.38
C ASN A 154 15.59 7.20 1.48
N GLY A 155 14.25 7.10 1.49
CA GLY A 155 13.52 6.39 2.55
C GLY A 155 14.01 4.97 2.82
N PRO A 156 14.21 4.11 1.80
CA PRO A 156 14.73 2.76 2.01
C PRO A 156 16.11 2.73 2.65
N LYS A 157 16.98 3.66 2.25
CA LYS A 157 18.33 3.79 2.80
C LYS A 157 18.27 4.23 4.26
N TRP A 158 17.51 5.28 4.55
CA TRP A 158 17.31 5.76 5.91
C TRP A 158 16.76 4.67 6.83
N LEU A 159 15.80 3.88 6.36
CA LEU A 159 15.23 2.77 7.14
C LEU A 159 16.28 1.70 7.47
N ALA A 160 17.09 1.32 6.48
CA ALA A 160 18.19 0.38 6.67
C ALA A 160 19.25 0.90 7.65
N GLU A 161 19.69 2.15 7.48
CA GLU A 161 20.67 2.79 8.35
C GLU A 161 20.16 2.91 9.78
N ARG A 162 18.88 3.23 9.98
CA ARG A 162 18.25 3.30 11.30
C ARG A 162 18.29 1.96 12.03
N ALA A 163 18.02 0.85 11.35
CA ALA A 163 18.12 -0.48 11.94
C ALA A 163 19.56 -0.80 12.39
N ILE A 164 20.54 -0.48 11.53
CA ILE A 164 21.96 -0.69 11.80
C ILE A 164 22.42 0.17 12.99
N GLN A 165 22.12 1.46 12.97
CA GLN A 165 22.54 2.42 14.01
C GLN A 165 21.96 2.08 15.38
N ASN A 166 20.72 1.60 15.41
CA ASN A 166 20.06 1.23 16.66
C ASN A 166 20.37 -0.21 17.11
N ASN A 167 21.10 -0.98 16.29
CA ASN A 167 21.37 -2.40 16.51
C ASN A 167 20.10 -3.22 16.76
N VAL A 168 19.06 -2.96 15.96
CA VAL A 168 17.75 -3.60 16.04
C VAL A 168 17.53 -4.47 14.80
N ASP A 169 16.88 -5.62 15.00
CA ASP A 169 16.48 -6.48 13.89
C ASP A 169 15.56 -5.72 12.91
N PHE A 170 15.82 -5.88 11.62
CA PHE A 170 15.12 -5.11 10.59
C PHE A 170 13.61 -5.38 10.57
N ASP A 171 13.18 -6.61 10.83
CA ASP A 171 11.76 -6.94 10.88
C ASP A 171 11.09 -6.37 12.14
N HIS A 172 11.82 -6.23 13.25
CA HIS A 172 11.33 -5.53 14.44
C HIS A 172 11.10 -4.04 14.17
N LEU A 173 12.04 -3.37 13.48
CA LEU A 173 11.89 -1.96 13.10
C LEU A 173 10.71 -1.75 12.15
N ILE A 174 10.51 -2.64 11.17
CA ILE A 174 9.35 -2.59 10.26
C ILE A 174 8.04 -2.63 11.05
N ALA A 175 7.94 -3.50 12.06
CA ALA A 175 6.74 -3.66 12.87
C ALA A 175 6.46 -2.44 13.75
N GLU A 176 7.50 -1.85 14.36
CA GLU A 176 7.38 -0.60 15.13
C GLU A 176 6.82 0.54 14.27
N MET A 177 7.25 0.60 13.01
CA MET A 177 6.83 1.62 12.05
C MET A 177 5.53 1.26 11.29
N LYS A 178 4.85 0.16 11.66
CA LYS A 178 3.61 -0.32 11.03
C LYS A 178 3.72 -0.59 9.53
N LEU A 179 4.93 -0.89 9.06
CA LEU A 179 5.23 -1.16 7.66
C LEU A 179 5.06 -2.65 7.29
N GLU A 180 4.73 -3.53 8.26
CA GLU A 180 4.64 -4.98 8.03
C GLU A 180 3.63 -5.37 6.94
N ARG A 181 2.54 -4.59 6.82
CA ARG A 181 1.52 -4.78 5.79
C ARG A 181 2.03 -4.55 4.36
N TYR A 182 3.21 -3.95 4.22
CA TYR A 182 3.85 -3.61 2.96
C TYR A 182 5.12 -4.43 2.69
N ALA A 183 5.36 -5.51 3.45
CA ALA A 183 6.59 -6.31 3.40
C ALA A 183 7.02 -6.74 1.98
N ASN A 184 6.05 -7.02 1.11
CA ASN A 184 6.27 -7.45 -0.27
C ASN A 184 6.38 -6.29 -1.28
N GLY A 185 6.36 -5.05 -0.80
CA GLY A 185 6.51 -3.85 -1.61
C GLY A 185 7.95 -3.62 -2.06
N ARG A 186 8.11 -2.92 -3.18
CA ARG A 186 9.43 -2.60 -3.72
C ARG A 186 10.24 -1.69 -2.80
N TYR A 187 9.57 -0.83 -2.02
CA TYR A 187 10.20 -0.01 -0.97
C TYR A 187 10.95 -0.87 0.06
N LEU A 188 10.26 -1.83 0.69
CA LEU A 188 10.87 -2.67 1.72
C LEU A 188 11.85 -3.67 1.13
N THR A 189 11.63 -4.11 -0.12
CA THR A 189 12.62 -4.93 -0.84
C THR A 189 13.94 -4.18 -1.01
N ALA A 190 13.90 -2.91 -1.42
CA ALA A 190 15.09 -2.08 -1.53
C ALA A 190 15.75 -1.85 -0.17
N ALA A 191 14.97 -1.56 0.87
CA ALA A 191 15.49 -1.32 2.22
C ALA A 191 16.17 -2.57 2.80
N LYS A 192 15.56 -3.75 2.66
CA LYS A 192 16.15 -5.04 3.06
C LYS A 192 17.44 -5.33 2.32
N GLY A 193 17.48 -5.08 1.02
CA GLY A 193 18.70 -5.23 0.21
C GLY A 193 19.86 -4.38 0.75
N ILE A 194 19.59 -3.11 1.05
CA ILE A 194 20.59 -2.20 1.64
C ILE A 194 21.04 -2.70 3.02
N TYR A 195 20.09 -3.06 3.89
CA TYR A 195 20.37 -3.54 5.23
C TYR A 195 21.31 -4.75 5.24
N TYR A 196 21.02 -5.79 4.44
CA TYR A 196 21.85 -7.00 4.43
C TYR A 196 23.25 -6.78 3.85
N ILE A 197 23.38 -5.93 2.82
CA ILE A 197 24.68 -5.58 2.26
C ILE A 197 25.52 -4.82 3.29
N CYS A 198 24.95 -3.79 3.91
CA CYS A 198 25.66 -2.95 4.86
C CYS A 198 25.95 -3.66 6.18
N SER A 199 25.01 -4.43 6.73
CA SER A 199 25.22 -5.20 7.96
C SER A 199 26.28 -6.29 7.77
N GLY A 200 26.30 -6.96 6.60
CA GLY A 200 27.33 -7.94 6.26
C GLY A 200 28.74 -7.32 6.17
N ILE A 201 28.86 -6.09 5.66
CA ILE A 201 30.13 -5.37 5.60
C ILE A 201 30.58 -4.95 7.01
N VAL A 202 29.67 -4.47 7.87
CA VAL A 202 30.01 -4.09 9.25
C VAL A 202 30.59 -5.28 10.03
N ASN A 203 30.01 -6.47 9.87
CA ASN A 203 30.52 -7.69 10.52
C ASN A 203 31.87 -8.20 9.96
N LEU A 204 32.31 -7.76 8.78
CA LEU A 204 33.60 -8.14 8.20
C LEU A 204 34.74 -7.20 8.59
N VAL A 205 34.44 -6.02 9.14
CA VAL A 205 35.41 -4.97 9.48
C VAL A 205 35.63 -4.86 11.00
N THR A 206 34.83 -5.55 11.80
CA THR A 206 35.01 -5.75 13.24
C THR A 206 35.66 -7.09 13.55
#